data_AF-E3MQD4-F1
#
_entry.id   AF-E3MQD4-F1
#
_cell.length_a   1.000
_cell.length_b   1.000
_cell.length_c   1.000
_cell.angle_alpha   90.00
_cell.angle_beta   90.00
_cell.angle_gamma   90.00
#
_symmetry.space_group_name_H-M   'P 1'
#
loop_
_entity.id
_entity.type
_entity.pdbx_description
1 polymer ?
#
loop_
_entity_poly.entity_id
_entity_poly.type
_entity_poly.pdbx_seq_one_letter_code
_entity_poly.pdbx_strand_id
1 'polypeptide(L)'
;MFKLILILFIPLLVKSFIVRSDGTPPICLSETNNACQEEMMKKNETLARIPYYYPPLTDLFKDYTDQCRNVMECASGLECFKGKSQRDIFETSCDTVGKHWYNVDSCLYKIVMKIYSNDHNCTGRFSFENLFTADTIFKKEKQCVLNIGLGVCKTDDFNFLQNNYDELIELYTNNPTSDIDRWDHPSEKFYMMHCDTLQDDFVQKSMNIRILSVNQKNSDVQKVVEIAQTAQKCSQKYLLVPNDDHYYKMYKNVQPFVAVMTDIFKRRPRLLEYRCLTSFGWIEFFREVVECMNDGDAKKCILSSIRKYCQHEILADFEDLTVTMTPSKRSNVPEVSFSMFKNNQRHKFVLTVNNKLINF
;
A
#
# COMPACT_ATOMS: atom_id res chain seq x y z
N MET A 1 -55.74 8.20 21.14
CA MET A 1 -55.42 6.82 20.71
C MET A 1 -54.68 6.87 19.36
N PHE A 2 -53.52 7.55 19.30
CA PHE A 2 -52.78 7.84 18.05
C PHE A 2 -51.27 7.97 18.32
N LYS A 3 -50.68 7.01 19.05
CA LYS A 3 -49.23 6.95 19.30
C LYS A 3 -48.61 5.55 19.15
N LEU A 4 -49.34 4.59 18.59
CA LEU A 4 -48.85 3.21 18.46
C LEU A 4 -48.65 2.69 17.01
N ILE A 5 -48.88 3.52 15.99
CA ILE A 5 -48.86 3.04 14.57
C ILE A 5 -47.55 3.40 13.83
N LEU A 6 -46.69 4.27 14.38
CA LEU A 6 -45.43 4.64 13.73
C LEU A 6 -44.28 3.62 13.91
N ILE A 7 -44.44 2.61 14.77
CA ILE A 7 -43.45 1.53 14.94
C ILE A 7 -43.70 0.37 13.95
N LEU A 8 -44.86 0.33 13.28
CA LEU A 8 -45.21 -0.69 12.28
C LEU A 8 -44.83 -0.31 10.83
N PHE A 9 -44.31 0.90 10.59
CA PHE A 9 -43.88 1.39 9.28
C PHE A 9 -42.38 1.73 9.21
N ILE A 10 -41.57 1.22 10.14
CA ILE A 10 -40.17 0.97 9.80
C ILE A 10 -40.27 -0.33 8.99
N PRO A 11 -40.02 -0.33 7.66
CA PRO A 11 -39.74 -1.59 6.99
C PRO A 11 -38.70 -2.25 7.89
N LEU A 12 -38.89 -3.50 8.30
CA LEU A 12 -37.80 -4.31 8.82
C LEU A 12 -36.70 -4.19 7.78
N LEU A 13 -35.85 -3.17 7.93
CA LEU A 13 -34.71 -2.89 7.10
C LEU A 13 -33.85 -4.06 7.45
N VAL A 14 -33.98 -5.07 6.58
CA VAL A 14 -33.08 -6.17 6.43
C VAL A 14 -31.70 -5.57 6.65
N LYS A 15 -31.12 -5.84 7.83
CA LYS A 15 -29.84 -5.27 8.26
C LYS A 15 -28.73 -5.90 7.41
N SER A 16 -28.74 -5.70 6.11
CA SER A 16 -27.59 -5.95 5.28
C SER A 16 -26.69 -4.75 5.44
N PHE A 17 -25.57 -4.92 6.13
CA PHE A 17 -24.53 -3.90 6.29
C PHE A 17 -23.72 -3.77 5.00
N ILE A 18 -24.41 -3.58 3.88
CA ILE A 18 -23.76 -3.45 2.58
C ILE A 18 -23.26 -2.01 2.50
N VAL A 19 -21.98 -1.85 2.78
CA VAL A 19 -21.25 -0.60 2.64
C VAL A 19 -20.23 -0.82 1.53
N ARG A 20 -20.15 0.10 0.57
CA ARG A 20 -19.12 0.00 -0.47
C ARG A 20 -17.74 0.11 0.15
N SER A 21 -16.75 -0.43 -0.55
CA SER A 21 -15.34 -0.40 -0.17
C SER A 21 -14.81 1.02 0.15
N ASP A 22 -15.46 2.05 -0.40
CA ASP A 22 -15.12 3.48 -0.23
C ASP A 22 -15.95 4.20 0.85
N GLY A 23 -16.77 3.47 1.61
CA GLY A 23 -17.63 4.03 2.66
C GLY A 23 -18.89 4.73 2.15
N THR A 24 -19.15 4.73 0.84
CA THR A 24 -20.38 5.27 0.27
C THR A 24 -21.51 4.24 0.28
N PRO A 25 -22.79 4.68 0.34
CA PRO A 25 -23.91 3.76 0.20
C PRO A 25 -23.89 3.07 -1.18
N PRO A 26 -24.22 1.77 -1.25
CA PRO A 26 -24.38 1.08 -2.52
C PRO A 26 -25.43 1.78 -3.38
N ILE A 27 -25.17 1.86 -4.69
CA ILE A 27 -26.15 2.41 -5.61
C ILE A 27 -27.37 1.47 -5.68
N CYS A 28 -28.56 1.98 -5.98
CA CYS A 28 -29.76 1.15 -6.17
C CYS A 28 -30.18 0.29 -4.96
N LEU A 29 -29.67 0.55 -3.75
CA LEU A 29 -29.94 -0.32 -2.60
C LEU A 29 -31.44 -0.39 -2.25
N SER A 30 -32.14 0.75 -2.31
CA SER A 30 -33.58 0.82 -2.04
C SER A 30 -34.39 0.04 -3.08
N GLU A 31 -34.08 0.25 -4.35
CA GLU A 31 -34.70 -0.43 -5.48
C GLU A 31 -34.47 -1.94 -5.42
N THR A 32 -33.25 -2.36 -5.08
CA THR A 32 -32.89 -3.77 -4.91
C THR A 32 -33.63 -4.39 -3.73
N ASN A 33 -33.67 -3.72 -2.58
CA ASN A 33 -34.39 -4.20 -1.39
C ASN A 33 -35.90 -4.39 -1.66
N ASN A 34 -36.49 -3.52 -2.48
CA ASN A 34 -37.91 -3.58 -2.80
C ASN A 34 -38.23 -4.61 -3.88
N ALA A 35 -37.41 -4.70 -4.93
CA ALA A 35 -37.68 -5.56 -6.07
C ALA A 35 -37.19 -7.01 -5.87
N CYS A 36 -36.10 -7.20 -5.13
CA CYS A 36 -35.44 -8.50 -4.89
C CYS A 36 -35.60 -8.96 -3.43
N GLN A 37 -36.74 -8.63 -2.82
CA GLN A 37 -36.96 -8.84 -1.38
C GLN A 37 -36.84 -10.31 -0.98
N GLU A 38 -37.33 -11.24 -1.81
CA GLU A 38 -37.29 -12.68 -1.51
C GLU A 38 -35.87 -13.23 -1.51
N GLU A 39 -35.10 -12.90 -2.54
CA GLU A 39 -33.70 -13.29 -2.70
C GLU A 39 -32.86 -12.68 -1.58
N MET A 40 -33.11 -11.40 -1.26
CA MET A 40 -32.46 -10.72 -0.14
C MET A 40 -32.78 -11.41 1.19
N MET A 41 -34.04 -11.78 1.46
CA MET A 41 -34.37 -12.50 2.69
C MET A 41 -33.59 -13.81 2.81
N LYS A 42 -33.57 -14.64 1.76
CA LYS A 42 -32.82 -15.92 1.74
C LYS A 42 -31.32 -15.72 1.96
N LYS A 43 -30.73 -14.71 1.30
CA LYS A 43 -29.32 -14.34 1.51
C LYS A 43 -29.05 -13.96 2.96
N ASN A 44 -29.91 -13.13 3.56
CA ASN A 44 -29.72 -12.66 4.93
C ASN A 44 -29.96 -13.74 5.98
N GLU A 45 -30.87 -14.68 5.73
CA GLU A 45 -31.04 -15.87 6.58
C GLU A 45 -29.78 -16.75 6.56
N THR A 46 -29.14 -16.88 5.40
CA THR A 46 -27.86 -17.61 5.27
C THR A 46 -26.73 -16.87 5.97
N LEU A 47 -26.65 -15.54 5.77
CA LEU A 47 -25.68 -14.68 6.43
C LEU A 47 -25.77 -14.76 7.96
N ALA A 48 -26.98 -14.84 8.52
CA ALA A 48 -27.18 -14.94 9.97
C ALA A 48 -26.64 -16.25 10.58
N ARG A 49 -26.39 -17.28 9.77
CA ARG A 49 -25.77 -18.54 10.20
C ARG A 49 -24.23 -18.47 10.18
N ILE A 50 -23.65 -17.49 9.52
CA ILE A 50 -22.20 -17.32 9.45
C ILE A 50 -21.71 -16.77 10.79
N PRO A 51 -20.77 -17.46 11.47
CA PRO A 51 -20.21 -16.96 12.72
C PRO A 51 -19.52 -15.62 12.52
N TYR A 52 -19.66 -14.73 13.50
CA TYR A 52 -18.99 -13.42 13.46
C TYR A 52 -17.46 -13.53 13.60
N TYR A 53 -16.98 -14.52 14.36
CA TYR A 53 -15.57 -14.62 14.76
C TYR A 53 -14.72 -15.52 13.87
N TYR A 54 -15.34 -16.43 13.11
CA TYR A 54 -14.65 -17.43 12.30
C TYR A 54 -15.25 -17.49 10.90
N PRO A 55 -14.42 -17.75 9.87
CA PRO A 55 -14.89 -17.85 8.51
C PRO A 55 -15.88 -19.00 8.37
N PRO A 56 -16.88 -18.88 7.49
CA PRO A 56 -17.69 -20.02 7.12
C PRO A 56 -16.80 -21.09 6.45
N LEU A 57 -17.12 -22.35 6.74
CA LEU A 57 -16.57 -23.49 6.03
C LEU A 57 -17.20 -23.60 4.62
N THR A 58 -16.70 -24.51 3.79
CA THR A 58 -16.93 -24.54 2.33
C THR A 58 -18.40 -24.56 1.97
N ASP A 59 -19.19 -25.44 2.61
CA ASP A 59 -20.61 -25.61 2.27
C ASP A 59 -21.43 -24.36 2.59
N LEU A 60 -21.20 -23.75 3.75
CA LEU A 60 -21.92 -22.53 4.16
C LEU A 60 -21.48 -21.32 3.33
N PHE A 61 -20.20 -21.22 2.97
CA PHE A 61 -19.70 -20.17 2.09
C PHE A 61 -20.26 -20.30 0.67
N LYS A 62 -20.38 -21.52 0.18
CA LYS A 62 -21.00 -21.81 -1.12
C LYS A 62 -22.49 -21.46 -1.12
N ASP A 63 -23.24 -21.88 -0.10
CA ASP A 63 -24.67 -21.52 0.04
C ASP A 63 -24.84 -19.99 0.05
N TYR A 64 -24.01 -19.27 0.82
CA TYR A 64 -24.03 -17.81 0.83
C TYR A 64 -23.75 -17.21 -0.55
N THR A 65 -22.73 -17.70 -1.25
CA THR A 65 -22.32 -17.21 -2.58
C THR A 65 -23.44 -17.46 -3.60
N ASP A 66 -24.10 -18.61 -3.55
CA ASP A 66 -25.23 -18.93 -4.42
C ASP A 66 -26.44 -18.02 -4.12
N GLN A 67 -26.74 -17.72 -2.85
CA GLN A 67 -27.78 -16.74 -2.52
C GLN A 67 -27.42 -15.32 -2.98
N CYS A 68 -26.15 -14.90 -2.84
CA CYS A 68 -25.64 -13.62 -3.33
C CYS A 68 -25.83 -13.51 -4.86
N ARG A 69 -25.52 -14.57 -5.62
CA ARG A 69 -25.74 -14.60 -7.07
C ARG A 69 -27.21 -14.48 -7.46
N ASN A 70 -28.13 -15.09 -6.70
CA ASN A 70 -29.57 -14.93 -6.94
C ASN A 70 -30.01 -13.47 -6.79
N VAL A 71 -29.49 -12.77 -5.77
CA VAL A 71 -29.74 -11.32 -5.60
C VAL A 71 -29.17 -10.53 -6.78
N MET A 72 -27.93 -10.84 -7.19
CA MET A 72 -27.31 -10.18 -8.36
C MET A 72 -28.13 -10.37 -9.64
N GLU A 73 -28.62 -11.58 -9.89
CA GLU A 73 -29.45 -11.90 -11.05
C GLU A 73 -30.73 -11.05 -11.05
N CYS A 74 -31.43 -10.99 -9.91
CA CYS A 74 -32.61 -10.12 -9.77
C CYS A 74 -32.25 -8.63 -9.96
N ALA A 75 -31.20 -8.15 -9.28
CA ALA A 75 -30.78 -6.76 -9.30
C ALA A 75 -30.36 -6.30 -10.71
N SER A 76 -29.75 -7.20 -11.49
CA SER A 76 -29.27 -6.88 -12.85
C SER A 76 -30.38 -6.43 -13.82
N GLY A 77 -31.64 -6.80 -13.56
CA GLY A 77 -32.80 -6.41 -14.35
C GLY A 77 -33.38 -5.03 -14.02
N LEU A 78 -32.89 -4.36 -12.97
CA LEU A 78 -33.46 -3.08 -12.52
C LEU A 78 -32.96 -1.91 -13.39
N GLU A 79 -33.87 -1.01 -13.75
CA GLU A 79 -33.55 0.15 -14.61
C GLU A 79 -32.45 1.04 -14.01
N CYS A 80 -32.34 1.12 -12.69
CA CYS A 80 -31.31 1.93 -12.03
C CYS A 80 -29.88 1.37 -12.22
N PHE A 81 -29.73 0.09 -12.57
CA PHE A 81 -28.45 -0.53 -12.91
C PHE A 81 -28.09 -0.44 -14.40
N LYS A 82 -28.94 0.19 -15.22
CA LYS A 82 -28.66 0.39 -16.65
C LYS A 82 -27.39 1.22 -16.85
N GLY A 83 -26.45 0.68 -17.62
CA GLY A 83 -25.14 1.30 -17.85
C GLY A 83 -24.19 1.24 -16.65
N LYS A 84 -24.53 0.48 -15.59
CA LYS A 84 -23.64 0.20 -14.45
C LYS A 84 -22.83 -1.07 -14.70
N SER A 85 -21.73 -1.20 -13.96
CA SER A 85 -20.87 -2.38 -14.07
C SER A 85 -21.45 -3.55 -13.27
N GLN A 86 -21.06 -4.78 -13.62
CA GLN A 86 -21.34 -5.97 -12.80
C GLN A 86 -20.80 -5.82 -11.37
N ARG A 87 -19.72 -5.05 -11.20
CA ARG A 87 -19.16 -4.75 -9.90
C ARG A 87 -20.09 -3.88 -9.05
N ASP A 88 -20.75 -2.90 -9.65
CA ASP A 88 -21.73 -2.09 -8.92
C ASP A 88 -22.93 -2.94 -8.47
N ILE A 89 -23.37 -3.89 -9.30
CA ILE A 89 -24.44 -4.83 -8.94
C ILE A 89 -23.99 -5.71 -7.77
N PHE A 90 -22.78 -6.25 -7.83
CA PHE A 90 -22.20 -7.06 -6.74
C PHE A 90 -22.14 -6.29 -5.43
N GLU A 91 -21.63 -5.05 -5.46
CA GLU A 91 -21.47 -4.21 -4.27
C GLU A 91 -22.80 -3.80 -3.62
N THR A 92 -23.92 -3.94 -4.32
CA THR A 92 -25.27 -3.75 -3.74
C THR A 92 -25.92 -5.07 -3.32
N SER A 93 -25.54 -6.18 -3.94
CA SER A 93 -26.19 -7.48 -3.76
C SER A 93 -25.54 -8.32 -2.67
N CYS A 94 -24.21 -8.22 -2.53
CA CYS A 94 -23.41 -9.15 -1.75
C CYS A 94 -22.65 -8.43 -0.62
N ASP A 95 -22.54 -9.11 0.51
CA ASP A 95 -21.71 -8.72 1.64
C ASP A 95 -20.31 -9.30 1.45
N THR A 96 -19.33 -8.76 2.18
CA THR A 96 -17.92 -9.15 2.06
C THR A 96 -17.56 -10.32 2.98
N VAL A 97 -18.30 -11.42 2.89
CA VAL A 97 -18.13 -12.58 3.79
C VAL A 97 -16.74 -13.19 3.66
N GLY A 98 -16.31 -13.58 2.45
CA GLY A 98 -15.03 -14.26 2.29
C GLY A 98 -13.83 -13.32 2.48
N LYS A 99 -14.00 -12.03 2.18
CA LYS A 99 -13.01 -10.99 2.45
C LYS A 99 -13.03 -10.44 3.88
N HIS A 100 -14.01 -10.81 4.70
CA HIS A 100 -14.07 -10.38 6.10
C HIS A 100 -12.82 -10.86 6.86
N TRP A 101 -12.34 -10.02 7.78
CA TRP A 101 -11.19 -10.33 8.63
C TRP A 101 -11.65 -10.98 9.94
N TYR A 102 -11.60 -12.31 9.97
CA TYR A 102 -11.94 -13.15 11.11
C TYR A 102 -10.75 -13.31 12.08
N ASN A 103 -11.01 -13.85 13.27
CA ASN A 103 -9.94 -14.01 14.27
C ASN A 103 -8.81 -14.93 13.78
N VAL A 104 -9.17 -16.02 13.09
CA VAL A 104 -8.19 -16.97 12.51
C VAL A 104 -7.28 -16.32 11.45
N ASP A 105 -7.73 -15.23 10.80
CA ASP A 105 -6.92 -14.51 9.81
C ASP A 105 -5.70 -13.85 10.46
N SER A 106 -5.84 -13.36 11.69
CA SER A 106 -4.70 -12.84 12.45
C SER A 106 -3.67 -13.94 12.75
N CYS A 107 -4.14 -15.16 13.02
CA CYS A 107 -3.28 -16.32 13.20
C CYS A 107 -2.55 -16.67 11.89
N LEU A 108 -3.28 -16.81 10.78
CA LEU A 108 -2.71 -17.09 9.45
C LEU A 108 -1.69 -16.02 9.04
N TYR A 109 -2.02 -14.73 9.20
CA TYR A 109 -1.10 -13.63 8.90
C TYR A 109 0.23 -13.76 9.63
N LYS A 110 0.21 -14.05 10.94
CA LYS A 110 1.43 -14.25 11.73
C LYS A 110 2.24 -15.47 11.29
N ILE A 111 1.56 -16.55 10.91
CA ILE A 111 2.21 -17.73 10.35
C ILE A 111 2.91 -17.36 9.04
N VAL A 112 2.22 -16.66 8.13
CA VAL A 112 2.79 -16.17 6.87
C VAL A 112 4.03 -15.31 7.12
N MET A 113 3.96 -14.34 8.05
CA MET A 113 5.13 -13.54 8.44
C MET A 113 6.30 -14.41 8.93
N LYS A 114 6.02 -15.42 9.77
CA LYS A 114 7.07 -16.33 10.28
C LYS A 114 7.68 -17.19 9.19
N ILE A 115 6.87 -17.67 8.26
CA ILE A 115 7.34 -18.41 7.08
C ILE A 115 8.34 -17.57 6.29
N TYR A 116 8.06 -16.29 6.07
CA TYR A 116 8.93 -15.40 5.29
C TYR A 116 10.13 -14.84 6.04
N SER A 117 10.06 -14.72 7.37
CA SER A 117 11.22 -14.37 8.19
C SER A 117 12.35 -15.41 8.14
N ASN A 118 12.03 -16.63 7.68
CA ASN A 118 12.90 -17.79 7.69
C ASN A 118 13.41 -18.19 9.11
N ASP A 119 12.65 -17.82 10.14
CA ASP A 119 12.98 -18.06 11.55
C ASP A 119 12.82 -19.53 11.98
N HIS A 120 12.25 -20.39 11.13
CA HIS A 120 12.00 -21.79 11.45
C HIS A 120 12.80 -22.74 10.55
N ASN A 121 13.25 -23.86 11.12
CA ASN A 121 14.02 -24.86 10.39
C ASN A 121 13.29 -25.44 9.17
N CYS A 122 11.95 -25.47 9.19
CA CYS A 122 11.12 -25.92 8.09
C CYS A 122 10.83 -24.83 7.05
N THR A 123 11.28 -23.58 7.26
CA THR A 123 10.98 -22.45 6.36
C THR A 123 12.07 -22.15 5.32
N GLY A 124 13.25 -22.76 5.47
CA GLY A 124 14.44 -22.47 4.63
C GLY A 124 14.31 -22.79 3.15
N ARG A 125 13.23 -23.44 2.71
CA ARG A 125 12.96 -23.78 1.31
C ARG A 125 11.93 -22.84 0.65
N PHE A 126 11.37 -21.90 1.40
CA PHE A 126 10.31 -21.02 0.91
C PHE A 126 10.92 -19.72 0.38
N SER A 127 10.50 -19.31 -0.82
CA SER A 127 10.89 -18.04 -1.43
C SER A 127 9.66 -17.24 -1.83
N PHE A 128 9.79 -15.91 -1.85
CA PHE A 128 8.74 -15.03 -2.38
C PHE A 128 8.52 -15.22 -3.88
N GLU A 129 9.53 -15.64 -4.65
CA GLU A 129 9.36 -15.98 -6.07
C GLU A 129 8.39 -17.15 -6.27
N ASN A 130 8.28 -18.00 -5.24
CA ASN A 130 7.31 -19.09 -5.13
C ASN A 130 5.96 -18.62 -4.53
N LEU A 131 5.65 -17.31 -4.42
CA LEU A 131 4.33 -16.81 -3.97
C LEU A 131 3.18 -17.41 -4.77
N PHE A 132 3.40 -17.61 -6.07
CA PHE A 132 2.43 -18.20 -6.99
C PHE A 132 2.28 -19.72 -6.81
N THR A 133 3.01 -20.28 -5.85
CA THR A 133 2.91 -21.65 -5.35
C THR A 133 2.74 -21.68 -3.83
N ALA A 134 2.40 -20.57 -3.16
CA ALA A 134 2.14 -20.54 -1.71
C ALA A 134 1.07 -21.55 -1.28
N ASP A 135 0.12 -21.84 -2.18
CA ASP A 135 -0.84 -22.94 -2.09
C ASP A 135 -0.16 -24.28 -1.77
N THR A 136 1.05 -24.50 -2.27
CA THR A 136 1.80 -25.73 -2.03
C THR A 136 2.40 -25.81 -0.64
N ILE A 137 2.70 -24.71 0.04
CA ILE A 137 3.30 -24.76 1.40
C ILE A 137 2.22 -25.13 2.40
N PHE A 138 1.13 -24.37 2.42
CA PHE A 138 0.02 -24.64 3.32
C PHE A 138 -0.62 -26.00 3.05
N LYS A 139 -0.63 -26.48 1.79
CA LYS A 139 -1.10 -27.83 1.46
C LYS A 139 -0.09 -28.94 1.79
N LYS A 140 1.20 -28.78 1.48
CA LYS A 140 2.19 -29.88 1.59
C LYS A 140 2.87 -29.96 2.95
N GLU A 141 3.05 -28.83 3.64
CA GLU A 141 3.86 -28.71 4.85
C GLU A 141 2.98 -28.44 6.08
N LYS A 142 1.78 -29.02 6.13
CA LYS A 142 0.77 -28.84 7.19
C LYS A 142 1.36 -28.88 8.60
N GLN A 143 2.22 -29.84 8.90
CA GLN A 143 2.82 -29.97 10.24
C GLN A 143 3.76 -28.80 10.57
N CYS A 144 4.52 -28.29 9.60
CA CYS A 144 5.35 -27.08 9.78
C CYS A 144 4.46 -25.87 10.10
N VAL A 145 3.38 -25.67 9.32
CA VAL A 145 2.44 -24.56 9.49
C VAL A 145 1.77 -24.61 10.87
N LEU A 146 1.28 -25.78 11.29
CA LEU A 146 0.66 -25.96 12.60
C LEU A 146 1.65 -25.75 13.75
N ASN A 147 2.91 -26.20 13.60
CA ASN A 147 3.95 -25.97 14.61
C ASN A 147 4.28 -24.47 14.77
N ILE A 148 4.31 -23.71 13.68
CA ILE A 148 4.44 -22.25 13.75
C ILE A 148 3.20 -21.66 14.44
N GLY A 149 2.01 -22.11 14.05
CA GLY A 149 0.72 -21.68 14.62
C GLY A 149 0.67 -21.83 16.14
N LEU A 150 1.15 -22.95 16.68
CA LEU A 150 1.23 -23.19 18.13
C LEU A 150 1.99 -22.09 18.89
N GLY A 151 2.98 -21.47 18.25
CA GLY A 151 3.81 -20.43 18.87
C GLY A 151 3.29 -19.01 18.71
N VAL A 152 2.43 -18.72 17.72
CA VAL A 152 2.05 -17.33 17.35
C VAL A 152 0.57 -17.02 17.44
N CYS A 153 -0.27 -18.05 17.42
CA CYS A 153 -1.72 -17.92 17.43
C CYS A 153 -2.27 -17.92 18.87
N LYS A 154 -3.44 -17.30 19.07
CA LYS A 154 -4.19 -17.48 20.31
C LYS A 154 -4.74 -18.91 20.36
N THR A 155 -4.93 -19.45 21.56
CA THR A 155 -5.35 -20.84 21.76
C THR A 155 -6.63 -21.20 20.99
N ASP A 156 -7.68 -20.37 21.07
CA ASP A 156 -8.95 -20.66 20.40
C ASP A 156 -8.83 -20.60 18.87
N ASP A 157 -8.13 -19.59 18.35
CA ASP A 157 -7.88 -19.43 16.91
C ASP A 157 -7.03 -20.58 16.36
N PHE A 158 -6.03 -21.03 17.14
CA PHE A 158 -5.21 -22.18 16.79
C PHE A 158 -6.02 -23.47 16.79
N ASN A 159 -6.85 -23.71 17.81
CA ASN A 159 -7.70 -24.90 17.88
C ASN A 159 -8.67 -24.94 16.70
N PHE A 160 -9.26 -23.79 16.32
CA PHE A 160 -10.11 -23.69 15.14
C PHE A 160 -9.33 -24.00 13.85
N LEU A 161 -8.15 -23.40 13.67
CA LEU A 161 -7.30 -23.67 12.51
C LEU A 161 -6.91 -25.15 12.44
N GLN A 162 -6.49 -25.77 13.54
CA GLN A 162 -6.06 -27.16 13.59
C GLN A 162 -7.21 -28.12 13.23
N ASN A 163 -8.40 -27.88 13.78
CA ASN A 163 -9.56 -28.75 13.56
C ASN A 163 -10.12 -28.66 12.14
N ASN A 164 -9.97 -27.51 11.49
CA ASN A 164 -10.53 -27.24 10.16
C ASN A 164 -9.46 -27.02 9.08
N TYR A 165 -8.22 -27.44 9.34
CA TYR A 165 -7.06 -27.03 8.55
C TYR A 165 -7.22 -27.30 7.06
N ASP A 166 -7.54 -28.54 6.68
CA ASP A 166 -7.53 -28.94 5.27
C ASP A 166 -8.59 -28.17 4.48
N GLU A 167 -9.77 -28.02 5.05
CA GLU A 167 -10.88 -27.28 4.46
C GLU A 167 -10.57 -25.76 4.38
N LEU A 168 -10.04 -25.16 5.45
CA LEU A 168 -9.68 -23.74 5.45
C LEU A 168 -8.57 -23.46 4.44
N ILE A 169 -7.52 -24.28 4.42
CA ILE A 169 -6.44 -24.09 3.46
C ILE A 169 -6.95 -24.28 2.04
N GLU A 170 -7.80 -25.27 1.78
CA GLU A 170 -8.42 -25.44 0.48
C GLU A 170 -9.22 -24.19 0.07
N LEU A 171 -10.09 -23.68 0.95
CA LEU A 171 -10.88 -22.47 0.71
C LEU A 171 -10.02 -21.21 0.48
N TYR A 172 -8.92 -21.06 1.21
CA TYR A 172 -8.07 -19.87 1.16
C TYR A 172 -7.06 -19.90 0.01
N THR A 173 -6.89 -21.03 -0.66
CA THR A 173 -5.89 -21.19 -1.73
C THR A 173 -6.52 -21.52 -3.08
N ASN A 174 -7.72 -22.08 -3.10
CA ASN A 174 -8.42 -22.33 -4.35
C ASN A 174 -8.77 -20.99 -5.00
N ASN A 175 -8.32 -20.79 -6.23
CA ASN A 175 -8.57 -19.56 -6.97
C ASN A 175 -9.79 -19.74 -7.88
N PRO A 176 -10.86 -18.94 -7.73
CA PRO A 176 -12.01 -19.00 -8.63
C PRO A 176 -11.62 -18.68 -10.08
N THR A 177 -12.33 -19.29 -11.02
CA THR A 177 -12.11 -19.07 -12.45
C THR A 177 -12.81 -17.84 -13.00
N SER A 178 -13.82 -17.31 -12.30
CA SER A 178 -14.58 -16.12 -12.72
C SER A 178 -14.23 -14.91 -11.86
N ASP A 179 -14.20 -13.72 -12.45
CA ASP A 179 -13.91 -12.46 -11.74
C ASP A 179 -14.97 -12.17 -10.67
N ILE A 180 -16.24 -12.48 -10.93
CA ILE A 180 -17.36 -12.26 -10.01
C ILE A 180 -17.17 -13.07 -8.73
N ASP A 181 -16.78 -14.33 -8.85
CA ASP A 181 -16.56 -15.18 -7.68
C ASP A 181 -15.33 -14.74 -6.90
N ARG A 182 -14.32 -14.24 -7.61
CA ARG A 182 -13.09 -13.73 -7.02
C ARG A 182 -13.29 -12.45 -6.21
N TRP A 183 -14.39 -11.71 -6.43
CA TRP A 183 -14.66 -10.44 -5.75
C TRP A 183 -14.87 -10.53 -4.24
N ASP A 184 -15.29 -11.68 -3.71
CA ASP A 184 -15.38 -11.94 -2.26
C ASP A 184 -14.77 -13.30 -1.86
N HIS A 185 -14.00 -13.94 -2.74
CA HIS A 185 -13.38 -15.21 -2.37
C HIS A 185 -12.30 -15.04 -1.29
N PRO A 186 -12.22 -15.93 -0.28
CA PRO A 186 -11.20 -15.88 0.77
C PRO A 186 -9.76 -15.92 0.24
N SER A 187 -9.54 -16.53 -0.92
CA SER A 187 -8.21 -16.59 -1.55
C SER A 187 -7.63 -15.22 -1.90
N GLU A 188 -8.46 -14.22 -2.20
CA GLU A 188 -7.98 -12.87 -2.45
C GLU A 188 -7.43 -12.22 -1.18
N LYS A 189 -8.11 -12.41 -0.05
CA LYS A 189 -7.64 -11.93 1.26
C LYS A 189 -6.35 -12.66 1.64
N PHE A 190 -6.31 -13.98 1.47
CA PHE A 190 -5.11 -14.77 1.77
C PHE A 190 -3.91 -14.34 0.91
N TYR A 191 -4.11 -14.15 -0.39
CA TYR A 191 -3.10 -13.60 -1.29
C TYR A 191 -2.61 -12.23 -0.82
N MET A 192 -3.51 -11.36 -0.36
CA MET A 192 -3.13 -10.05 0.18
C MET A 192 -2.28 -10.15 1.44
N MET A 193 -2.54 -11.11 2.34
CA MET A 193 -1.67 -11.36 3.51
C MET A 193 -0.21 -11.63 3.12
N HIS A 194 0.02 -12.35 2.01
CA HIS A 194 1.36 -12.59 1.48
C HIS A 194 2.00 -11.29 0.97
N CYS A 195 1.24 -10.43 0.27
CA CYS A 195 1.74 -9.13 -0.19
C CYS A 195 2.02 -8.17 0.99
N ASP A 196 1.17 -8.16 2.00
CA ASP A 196 1.33 -7.34 3.21
C ASP A 196 2.58 -7.73 3.99
N THR A 197 2.96 -9.01 3.97
CA THR A 197 4.24 -9.43 4.55
C THR A 197 5.45 -8.82 3.82
N LEU A 198 5.39 -8.65 2.50
CA LEU A 198 6.44 -7.94 1.74
C LEU A 198 6.48 -6.46 2.11
N GLN A 199 5.31 -5.86 2.34
CA GLN A 199 5.22 -4.48 2.81
C GLN A 199 5.89 -4.31 4.17
N ASP A 200 5.60 -5.20 5.12
CA ASP A 200 6.20 -5.18 6.44
C ASP A 200 7.73 -5.38 6.36
N ASP A 201 8.21 -6.34 5.55
CA ASP A 201 9.65 -6.57 5.35
C ASP A 201 10.33 -5.36 4.68
N PHE A 202 9.66 -4.73 3.71
CA PHE A 202 10.11 -3.48 3.09
C PHE A 202 10.28 -2.36 4.13
N VAL A 203 9.27 -2.15 4.98
CA VAL A 203 9.30 -1.11 6.03
C VAL A 203 10.41 -1.40 7.05
N GLN A 204 10.46 -2.62 7.59
CA GLN A 204 11.43 -3.00 8.63
C GLN A 204 12.87 -2.88 8.14
N LYS A 205 13.18 -3.40 6.94
CA LYS A 205 14.53 -3.29 6.37
C LYS A 205 14.90 -1.86 6.01
N SER A 206 13.91 -1.03 5.66
CA SER A 206 14.12 0.38 5.38
C SER A 206 14.41 1.23 6.63
N MET A 207 13.91 0.85 7.81
CA MET A 207 14.11 1.61 9.06
C MET A 207 15.59 1.70 9.47
N ASN A 208 16.40 0.71 9.11
CA ASN A 208 17.82 0.66 9.47
C ASN A 208 18.72 1.47 8.51
N ILE A 209 18.17 2.01 7.43
CA ILE A 209 18.93 2.73 6.40
C ILE A 209 18.90 4.23 6.69
N ARG A 210 20.07 4.87 6.75
CA ARG A 210 20.20 6.33 6.83
C ARG A 210 20.16 6.94 5.44
N ILE A 211 19.58 8.13 5.30
CA ILE A 211 19.52 8.83 4.00
C ILE A 211 20.91 9.08 3.40
N LEU A 212 21.93 9.26 4.24
CA LEU A 212 23.32 9.47 3.81
C LEU A 212 24.01 8.19 3.30
N SER A 213 23.49 7.01 3.67
CA SER A 213 24.04 5.71 3.25
C SER A 213 23.52 5.21 1.91
N VAL A 214 22.63 6.01 1.30
CA VAL A 214 21.90 5.66 0.08
C VAL A 214 22.83 5.65 -1.11
N ASN A 215 22.94 4.48 -1.70
CA ASN A 215 23.70 4.29 -2.91
C ASN A 215 23.28 2.99 -3.58
N GLN A 216 23.38 2.92 -4.90
CA GLN A 216 23.16 1.70 -5.69
C GLN A 216 24.08 0.53 -5.31
N LYS A 217 25.22 0.78 -4.65
CA LYS A 217 26.15 -0.26 -4.19
C LYS A 217 25.94 -0.70 -2.73
N ASN A 218 25.04 -0.05 -2.00
CA ASN A 218 24.77 -0.43 -0.60
C ASN A 218 23.91 -1.70 -0.60
N SER A 219 24.38 -2.76 0.05
CA SER A 219 23.71 -4.06 0.07
C SER A 219 22.33 -4.01 0.73
N ASP A 220 22.13 -3.20 1.76
CA ASP A 220 20.83 -3.10 2.43
C ASP A 220 19.84 -2.30 1.59
N VAL A 221 20.32 -1.27 0.87
CA VAL A 221 19.51 -0.57 -0.14
C VAL A 221 19.11 -1.51 -1.28
N GLN A 222 20.02 -2.35 -1.77
CA GLN A 222 19.72 -3.34 -2.82
C GLN A 222 18.62 -4.32 -2.38
N LYS A 223 18.72 -4.88 -1.16
CA LYS A 223 17.66 -5.74 -0.60
C LYS A 223 16.31 -5.04 -0.55
N VAL A 224 16.27 -3.78 -0.10
CA VAL A 224 15.03 -2.99 -0.05
C VAL A 224 14.44 -2.77 -1.45
N VAL A 225 15.29 -2.53 -2.45
CA VAL A 225 14.86 -2.39 -3.86
C VAL A 225 14.27 -3.71 -4.38
N GLU A 226 14.91 -4.85 -4.12
CA GLU A 226 14.44 -6.17 -4.54
C GLU A 226 13.08 -6.53 -3.90
N ILE A 227 12.92 -6.24 -2.60
CA ILE A 227 11.65 -6.43 -1.89
C ILE A 227 10.58 -5.52 -2.48
N ALA A 228 10.88 -4.24 -2.71
CA ALA A 228 9.95 -3.30 -3.33
C ALA A 228 9.49 -3.76 -4.71
N GLN A 229 10.39 -4.26 -5.55
CA GLN A 229 10.04 -4.83 -6.87
C GLN A 229 9.11 -6.05 -6.75
N THR A 230 9.36 -6.90 -5.75
CA THR A 230 8.52 -8.08 -5.48
C THR A 230 7.16 -7.67 -4.95
N ALA A 231 7.10 -6.73 -4.00
CA ALA A 231 5.87 -6.14 -3.46
C ALA A 231 5.04 -5.49 -4.56
N GLN A 232 5.67 -4.71 -5.45
CA GLN A 232 5.00 -4.10 -6.60
C GLN A 232 4.32 -5.13 -7.48
N LYS A 233 5.02 -6.22 -7.85
CA LYS A 233 4.46 -7.32 -8.65
C LYS A 233 3.32 -8.02 -7.92
N CYS A 234 3.44 -8.18 -6.59
CA CYS A 234 2.42 -8.79 -5.75
C CYS A 234 1.12 -7.98 -5.79
N SER A 235 1.23 -6.68 -5.50
CA SER A 235 0.11 -5.74 -5.54
C SER A 235 -0.54 -5.69 -6.93
N GLN A 236 0.24 -5.61 -8.03
CA GLN A 236 -0.32 -5.52 -9.39
C GLN A 236 -1.27 -6.67 -9.79
N LYS A 237 -1.18 -7.83 -9.16
CA LYS A 237 -2.05 -8.99 -9.45
C LYS A 237 -3.36 -8.98 -8.69
N TYR A 238 -3.49 -8.11 -7.68
CA TYR A 238 -4.72 -7.97 -6.93
C TYR A 238 -5.74 -7.17 -7.74
N LEU A 239 -6.97 -7.70 -7.84
CA LEU A 239 -8.04 -7.14 -8.68
C LEU A 239 -8.46 -5.71 -8.26
N LEU A 240 -8.10 -5.29 -7.04
CA LEU A 240 -8.56 -4.04 -6.43
C LEU A 240 -7.42 -3.27 -5.76
N VAL A 241 -6.24 -3.14 -6.37
CA VAL A 241 -5.28 -2.15 -5.85
C VAL A 241 -5.77 -0.76 -6.23
N PRO A 242 -6.12 0.10 -5.26
CA PRO A 242 -6.34 1.50 -5.58
C PRO A 242 -5.01 2.05 -6.11
N ASN A 243 -4.99 2.63 -7.31
CA ASN A 243 -3.79 3.27 -7.87
C ASN A 243 -3.22 4.39 -6.97
N ASP A 244 -4.00 4.83 -5.98
CA ASP A 244 -3.64 5.83 -4.97
C ASP A 244 -3.08 5.23 -3.67
N ASP A 245 -2.87 3.90 -3.61
CA ASP A 245 -2.22 3.28 -2.47
C ASP A 245 -0.80 3.83 -2.29
N HIS A 246 -0.55 4.41 -1.12
CA HIS A 246 0.71 5.08 -0.81
C HIS A 246 1.90 4.12 -0.88
N TYR A 247 1.75 2.86 -0.48
CA TYR A 247 2.83 1.87 -0.57
C TYR A 247 3.09 1.45 -2.02
N TYR A 248 2.05 1.31 -2.84
CA TYR A 248 2.23 1.08 -4.27
C TYR A 248 3.05 2.19 -4.94
N LYS A 249 2.75 3.47 -4.63
CA LYS A 249 3.56 4.61 -5.09
C LYS A 249 5.01 4.50 -4.62
N MET A 250 5.23 4.09 -3.37
CA MET A 250 6.57 3.85 -2.84
C MET A 250 7.30 2.79 -3.66
N TYR A 251 6.74 1.59 -3.84
CA TYR A 251 7.41 0.51 -4.56
C TYR A 251 7.82 0.91 -5.97
N LYS A 252 6.93 1.59 -6.71
CA LYS A 252 7.19 2.11 -8.05
C LYS A 252 8.37 3.10 -8.08
N ASN A 253 8.55 3.90 -7.03
CA ASN A 253 9.50 5.00 -6.98
C ASN A 253 10.81 4.70 -6.23
N VAL A 254 10.92 3.57 -5.53
CA VAL A 254 12.14 3.20 -4.76
C VAL A 254 13.38 3.21 -5.66
N GLN A 255 13.32 2.54 -6.82
CA GLN A 255 14.47 2.44 -7.72
C GLN A 255 14.86 3.79 -8.36
N PRO A 256 13.93 4.59 -8.91
CA PRO A 256 14.21 5.97 -9.32
C PRO A 256 14.82 6.82 -8.21
N PHE A 257 14.29 6.72 -6.99
CA PHE A 257 14.78 7.47 -5.83
C PHE A 257 16.24 7.11 -5.49
N VAL A 258 16.58 5.81 -5.38
CA VAL A 258 17.96 5.35 -5.16
C VAL A 258 18.90 5.91 -6.23
N ALA A 259 18.51 5.81 -7.51
CA ALA A 259 19.35 6.26 -8.63
C ALA A 259 19.63 7.76 -8.57
N VAL A 260 18.60 8.57 -8.29
CA VAL A 260 18.73 10.03 -8.24
C VAL A 260 19.50 10.48 -7.00
N MET A 261 19.25 9.90 -5.82
CA MET A 261 20.04 10.17 -4.62
C MET A 261 21.52 9.85 -4.84
N THR A 262 21.82 8.72 -5.49
CA THR A 262 23.19 8.32 -5.85
C THR A 262 23.85 9.37 -6.76
N ASP A 263 23.16 9.85 -7.80
CA ASP A 263 23.66 10.92 -8.68
C ASP A 263 23.88 12.24 -7.93
N ILE A 264 22.95 12.61 -7.05
CA ILE A 264 23.03 13.85 -6.25
C ILE A 264 24.26 13.82 -5.34
N PHE A 265 24.47 12.76 -4.55
CA PHE A 265 25.63 12.68 -3.66
C PHE A 265 26.95 12.60 -4.44
N LYS A 266 26.97 11.91 -5.59
CA LYS A 266 28.15 11.89 -6.46
C LYS A 266 28.51 13.28 -7.00
N ARG A 267 27.51 14.09 -7.38
CA ARG A 267 27.74 15.44 -7.92
C ARG A 267 27.91 16.51 -6.84
N ARG A 268 27.42 16.26 -5.63
CA ARG A 268 27.41 17.21 -4.50
C ARG A 268 27.87 16.51 -3.21
N PRO A 269 29.15 16.14 -3.12
CA PRO A 269 29.66 15.37 -1.99
C PRO A 269 29.52 16.09 -0.65
N ARG A 270 29.55 17.44 -0.62
CA ARG A 270 29.35 18.23 0.61
C ARG A 270 28.01 17.97 1.30
N LEU A 271 26.98 17.52 0.57
CA LEU A 271 25.70 17.14 1.20
C LEU A 271 25.86 15.98 2.20
N LEU A 272 26.90 15.15 2.05
CA LEU A 272 27.19 14.06 3.00
C LEU A 272 27.70 14.57 4.35
N GLU A 273 28.17 15.82 4.40
CA GLU A 273 28.71 16.46 5.61
C GLU A 273 27.62 17.22 6.39
N TYR A 274 26.43 17.41 5.79
CA TYR A 274 25.38 18.21 6.39
C TYR A 274 24.68 17.51 7.55
N ARG A 275 24.63 18.20 8.70
CA ARG A 275 24.04 17.67 9.93
C ARG A 275 22.53 17.49 9.79
N CYS A 276 21.84 18.38 9.09
CA CYS A 276 20.41 18.28 8.78
C CYS A 276 20.02 16.95 8.11
N LEU A 277 20.93 16.28 7.39
CA LEU A 277 20.66 14.99 6.76
C LEU A 277 21.05 13.79 7.65
N THR A 278 21.89 13.99 8.66
CA THR A 278 22.34 12.89 9.55
C THR A 278 21.20 12.29 10.39
N SER A 279 20.19 13.09 10.73
CA SER A 279 19.05 12.65 11.54
C SER A 279 18.01 11.84 10.78
N PHE A 280 17.97 11.93 9.44
CA PHE A 280 16.88 11.32 8.66
C PHE A 280 17.10 9.83 8.39
N GLY A 281 16.08 9.05 8.71
CA GLY A 281 15.92 7.71 8.14
C GLY A 281 15.59 7.80 6.64
N TRP A 282 16.03 6.80 5.89
CA TRP A 282 15.66 6.60 4.49
C TRP A 282 14.15 6.66 4.29
N ILE A 283 13.42 5.87 5.09
CA ILE A 283 11.99 5.65 4.88
C ILE A 283 11.17 6.92 5.15
N GLU A 284 11.55 7.70 6.16
CA GLU A 284 10.89 8.96 6.50
C GLU A 284 11.07 9.97 5.37
N PHE A 285 12.30 10.18 4.92
CA PHE A 285 12.58 11.09 3.83
C PHE A 285 11.91 10.63 2.53
N PHE A 286 11.94 9.33 2.23
CA PHE A 286 11.35 8.79 1.01
C PHE A 286 9.83 8.94 0.98
N ARG A 287 9.14 8.69 2.10
CA ARG A 287 7.68 8.87 2.22
C ARG A 287 7.23 10.30 1.91
N GLU A 288 8.00 11.30 2.31
CA GLU A 288 7.65 12.69 2.01
C GLU A 288 7.86 13.07 0.54
N VAL A 289 8.83 12.44 -0.11
CA VAL A 289 9.23 12.77 -1.47
C VAL A 289 8.43 11.99 -2.52
N VAL A 290 7.90 10.81 -2.16
CA VAL A 290 7.24 9.89 -3.09
C VAL A 290 6.03 10.51 -3.79
N GLU A 291 5.23 11.30 -3.08
CA GLU A 291 4.06 11.97 -3.65
C GLU A 291 4.47 12.95 -4.75
N CYS A 292 5.52 13.74 -4.52
CA CYS A 292 6.06 14.63 -5.55
C CYS A 292 6.65 13.85 -6.74
N MET A 293 7.32 12.72 -6.47
CA MET A 293 7.94 11.90 -7.52
C MET A 293 6.93 11.25 -8.46
N ASN A 294 5.74 10.91 -7.96
CA ASN A 294 4.76 10.18 -8.75
C ASN A 294 4.22 11.03 -9.93
N ASP A 295 4.11 12.34 -9.74
CA ASP A 295 3.59 13.31 -10.72
C ASP A 295 4.67 14.24 -11.30
N GLY A 296 5.92 14.10 -10.86
CA GLY A 296 6.96 15.10 -11.06
C GLY A 296 8.35 14.55 -11.36
N ASP A 297 9.30 15.46 -11.55
CA ASP A 297 10.71 15.10 -11.77
C ASP A 297 11.36 14.73 -10.43
N ALA A 298 11.78 13.47 -10.30
CA ALA A 298 12.33 12.94 -9.07
C ALA A 298 13.51 13.75 -8.52
N LYS A 299 14.38 14.27 -9.39
CA LYS A 299 15.52 15.09 -8.99
C LYS A 299 15.09 16.43 -8.42
N LYS A 300 14.10 17.08 -9.02
CA LYS A 300 13.52 18.32 -8.47
C LYS A 300 12.87 18.07 -7.11
N CYS A 301 12.11 16.99 -6.96
CA CYS A 301 11.43 16.63 -5.71
C CYS A 301 12.42 16.39 -4.56
N ILE A 302 13.46 15.59 -4.81
CA ILE A 302 14.51 15.29 -3.84
C ILE A 302 15.27 16.56 -3.46
N LEU A 303 15.74 17.34 -4.44
CA LEU A 303 16.50 18.57 -4.16
C LEU A 303 15.67 19.62 -3.44
N SER A 304 14.37 19.73 -3.75
CA SER A 304 13.45 20.61 -3.04
C SER A 304 13.36 20.22 -1.56
N SER A 305 13.25 18.92 -1.28
CA SER A 305 13.16 18.40 0.09
C SER A 305 14.47 18.55 0.85
N ILE A 306 15.62 18.27 0.23
CA ILE A 306 16.94 18.58 0.83
C ILE A 306 17.05 20.07 1.12
N ARG A 307 16.66 20.95 0.18
CA ARG A 307 16.71 22.40 0.39
C ARG A 307 15.83 22.85 1.54
N LYS A 308 14.64 22.26 1.68
CA LYS A 308 13.70 22.54 2.78
C LYS A 308 14.33 22.18 4.13
N TYR A 309 14.93 20.99 4.26
CA TYR A 309 15.50 20.53 5.53
C TYR A 309 16.86 21.14 5.88
N CYS A 310 17.66 21.45 4.86
CA CYS A 310 19.05 21.87 5.01
C CYS A 310 19.28 23.34 4.66
N GLN A 311 18.21 24.15 4.62
CA GLN A 311 18.29 25.53 4.15
C GLN A 311 19.39 26.34 4.84
N HIS A 312 19.51 26.21 6.16
CA HIS A 312 20.50 26.95 6.95
C HIS A 312 21.94 26.57 6.60
N GLU A 313 22.24 25.28 6.54
CA GLU A 313 23.58 24.79 6.19
C GLU A 313 23.95 25.11 4.74
N ILE A 314 22.98 25.02 3.82
CA ILE A 314 23.16 25.43 2.43
C ILE A 314 23.51 26.92 2.34
N LEU A 315 22.80 27.79 3.07
CA LEU A 315 23.06 29.22 3.06
C LEU A 315 24.41 29.58 3.68
N ALA A 316 24.78 28.95 4.81
CA ALA A 316 26.07 29.13 5.45
C ALA A 316 27.24 28.79 4.50
N ASP A 317 27.10 27.73 3.71
CA ASP A 317 28.09 27.37 2.69
C ASP A 317 28.27 28.45 1.61
N PHE A 318 27.21 29.16 1.24
CA PHE A 318 27.30 30.28 0.31
C PHE A 318 27.93 31.53 0.94
N GLU A 319 27.69 31.76 2.23
CA GLU A 319 28.31 32.87 2.99
C GLU A 319 29.82 32.65 3.17
N ASP A 320 30.26 31.43 3.50
CA ASP A 320 31.68 31.08 3.62
C ASP A 320 32.43 31.16 2.28
N LEU A 321 31.74 30.84 1.17
CA LEU A 321 32.28 31.02 -0.19
C LEU A 321 32.48 32.51 -0.53
N THR A 322 31.61 33.40 -0.05
CA THR A 322 31.80 34.85 -0.25
C THR A 322 32.96 35.42 0.55
N VAL A 323 33.35 34.78 1.67
CA VAL A 323 34.50 35.20 2.49
C VAL A 323 35.83 34.65 1.96
N THR A 324 35.82 33.52 1.23
CA THR A 324 37.04 32.87 0.71
C THR A 324 37.50 33.32 -0.68
N MET A 325 36.75 34.19 -1.37
CA MET A 325 37.21 34.84 -2.61
C MET A 325 38.23 35.96 -2.32
N THR A 326 39.42 35.60 -1.84
CA THR A 326 40.58 36.50 -1.88
C THR A 326 40.94 36.78 -3.35
N PRO A 327 41.11 38.05 -3.77
CA PRO A 327 41.46 38.35 -5.15
C PRO A 327 42.82 37.73 -5.50
N SER A 328 42.81 36.70 -6.34
CA SER A 328 44.01 36.24 -7.03
C SER A 328 44.54 37.40 -7.86
N LYS A 329 45.62 38.04 -7.42
CA LYS A 329 46.43 38.96 -8.23
C LYS A 329 47.18 38.17 -9.31
N ARG A 330 46.44 37.57 -10.24
CA ARG A 330 46.94 37.06 -11.52
C ARG A 330 45.75 36.71 -12.39
N SER A 331 45.42 37.64 -13.27
CA SER A 331 45.06 37.45 -14.69
C SER A 331 44.14 38.59 -15.12
N ASN A 332 44.33 39.07 -16.35
CA ASN A 332 43.56 40.13 -17.01
C ASN A 332 42.11 39.69 -17.27
N VAL A 333 41.32 39.50 -16.22
CA VAL A 333 39.89 39.24 -16.29
C VAL A 333 39.19 40.54 -15.88
N PRO A 334 38.20 41.03 -16.65
CA PRO A 334 37.49 42.26 -16.32
C PRO A 334 36.90 42.17 -14.90
N GLU A 335 37.04 43.25 -14.13
CA GLU A 335 36.45 43.34 -12.79
C GLU A 335 34.94 43.10 -12.88
N VAL A 336 34.50 41.98 -12.31
CA VAL A 336 33.09 41.68 -12.10
C VAL A 336 32.77 42.10 -10.68
N SER A 337 31.94 43.14 -10.54
CA SER A 337 31.42 43.56 -9.24
C SER A 337 30.03 42.97 -9.03
N PHE A 338 29.81 42.44 -7.83
CA PHE A 338 28.54 41.88 -7.41
C PHE A 338 27.85 42.87 -6.47
N SER A 339 26.63 43.28 -6.82
CA SER A 339 25.79 44.10 -5.95
C SER A 339 24.41 43.46 -5.83
N MET A 340 24.00 43.23 -4.58
CA MET A 340 22.68 42.70 -4.26
C MET A 340 21.76 43.86 -3.87
N PHE A 341 20.77 44.15 -4.72
CA PHE A 341 19.73 45.12 -4.37
C PHE A 341 18.56 44.41 -3.71
N LYS A 342 18.31 44.75 -2.45
CA LYS A 342 17.16 44.28 -1.70
C LYS A 342 16.02 45.29 -1.91
N ASN A 343 15.04 44.94 -2.74
CA ASN A 343 13.76 45.63 -2.74
C ASN A 343 12.65 44.63 -2.42
N ASN A 344 11.67 45.08 -1.63
CA ASN A 344 10.83 44.28 -0.72
C ASN A 344 9.94 43.19 -1.34
N GLN A 345 10.07 42.86 -2.63
CA GLN A 345 9.27 41.81 -3.26
C GLN A 345 10.00 40.88 -4.25
N ARG A 346 11.32 40.97 -4.47
CA ARG A 346 12.11 39.94 -5.21
C ARG A 346 13.62 40.22 -5.11
N HIS A 347 14.43 39.16 -4.93
CA HIS A 347 15.89 39.24 -5.08
C HIS A 347 16.23 39.22 -6.57
N LYS A 348 16.82 40.32 -7.08
CA LYS A 348 17.29 40.40 -8.48
C LYS A 348 18.81 40.40 -8.47
N PHE A 349 19.41 39.41 -9.12
CA PHE A 349 20.86 39.37 -9.30
C PHE A 349 21.21 40.19 -10.54
N VAL A 350 22.09 41.18 -10.37
CA VAL A 350 22.62 41.99 -11.47
C VAL A 350 24.12 41.75 -11.54
N LEU A 351 24.57 41.26 -12.70
CA LEU A 351 25.98 41.10 -13.04
C LEU A 351 26.39 42.32 -13.86
N THR A 352 27.32 43.12 -13.34
CA THR A 352 27.88 44.25 -14.07
C THR A 352 29.32 43.91 -14.44
N VAL A 353 29.61 43.92 -15.74
CA VAL A 353 30.96 43.69 -16.26
C VAL A 353 31.49 45.03 -16.74
N ASN A 354 32.52 45.57 -16.07
CA ASN A 354 33.16 46.81 -16.49
C ASN A 354 34.24 46.50 -17.54
N ASN A 355 33.91 46.68 -18.81
CA ASN A 355 34.87 46.58 -19.90
C ASN A 355 35.51 47.95 -20.15
N LYS A 356 36.69 48.22 -19.55
CA LYS A 356 37.51 49.41 -19.86
C LYS A 356 38.50 49.19 -21.01
N LEU A 357 38.25 48.24 -21.91
CA LEU A 357 39.08 47.99 -23.10
C LEU A 357 38.23 47.95 -24.36
N ILE A 358 37.88 49.14 -24.85
CA ILE A 358 37.56 49.36 -26.26
C ILE A 358 38.37 50.60 -26.68
N ASN A 359 39.47 50.39 -27.40
CA ASN A 359 39.98 51.38 -28.35
C ASN A 359 39.72 50.79 -29.74
N PHE A 360 39.15 51.63 -30.60
CA PHE A 360 38.76 51.32 -31.98
C PHE A 360 39.91 50.81 -32.85
#